data_AF-A0A0T2YM23-F1
#
_entry.id   AF-A0A0T2YM23-F1
#
_cell.length_a   1.000
_cell.length_b   1.000
_cell.length_c   1.000
_cell.angle_alpha   90.00
_cell.angle_beta   90.00
_cell.angle_gamma   90.00
#
_symmetry.space_group_name_H-M   'P 1'
#
loop_
_entity.id
_entity.type
_entity.pdbx_description
1 polymer ?
#
loop_
_entity_poly.entity_id
_entity_poly.type
_entity_poly.pdbx_seq_one_letter_code
_entity_poly.pdbx_strand_id
1 'polypeptide(L)'
;MTSALVFRSGPHTTLPLALDLQAMGIEVLAQEDGCSKLVQGVVRHAPDLVIGEVSASADALFKATQALADTAPCPVIVFTTDSDAGHIERAMAAGIHAYVVNGYGAQRLRPLIHLAQARFRREQALQEQLRDVSQRFEDRKAVERAKGILMRARQVSDDDAFQILRTASMHSNQRLGQVSQHIIQSAHFAEGVNRAGQLRMLSQRLVKLYLLRLAEVQTRQQQALLDDSILRIDANIALLGKTLSAPTFGDLLAQVEGTWQRLKPSLKGKPAAAQVLPVDELAERLLHDADRLTASLESAGSAPPLKLLNIAGRQRMLSQRFAKCALMELLESGARARGSDAVMVGAQREFESGLALLNSLPLSTPEIRRTLDTAALEWDKVLAGAAHIQRPAGRDRLLRLEGLAAASESLLEAFEQLSAEYERSMQMLMG
;
A
#
# COMPACT_ATOMS: atom_id res chain seq x y z
N MET A 1 43.36 -24.13 6.97
CA MET A 1 44.21 -24.34 5.78
C MET A 1 43.52 -23.61 4.65
N THR A 2 44.23 -22.86 3.81
CA THR A 2 43.59 -22.15 2.69
C THR A 2 43.14 -23.17 1.65
N SER A 3 41.89 -23.08 1.23
CA SER A 3 41.27 -23.96 0.25
C SER A 3 41.01 -23.24 -1.07
N ALA A 4 41.05 -23.97 -2.17
CA ALA A 4 40.83 -23.43 -3.50
C ALA A 4 39.94 -24.33 -4.35
N LEU A 5 39.12 -23.71 -5.20
CA LEU A 5 38.47 -24.37 -6.33
C LEU A 5 39.19 -23.97 -7.60
N VAL A 6 39.57 -24.97 -8.40
CA VAL A 6 40.25 -24.75 -9.68
C VAL A 6 39.25 -24.93 -10.81
N PHE A 7 39.23 -24.05 -11.80
CA PHE A 7 38.43 -24.27 -13.01
C PHE A 7 39.24 -24.06 -14.29
N ARG A 8 38.88 -24.78 -15.36
CA ARG A 8 39.59 -24.71 -16.64
C ARG A 8 38.62 -24.50 -17.78
N SER A 9 38.89 -23.56 -18.68
CA SER A 9 38.03 -23.31 -19.85
C SER A 9 38.85 -23.07 -21.10
N GLY A 10 38.92 -24.08 -21.97
CA GLY A 10 39.56 -24.00 -23.28
C GLY A 10 40.37 -25.26 -23.66
N PRO A 11 40.64 -25.47 -24.96
CA PRO A 11 41.29 -26.68 -25.47
C PRO A 11 42.80 -26.77 -25.17
N HIS A 12 43.41 -25.72 -24.62
CA HIS A 12 44.87 -25.62 -24.42
C HIS A 12 45.25 -25.10 -23.01
N THR A 13 44.51 -25.49 -21.98
CA THR A 13 44.91 -25.20 -20.59
C THR A 13 46.10 -26.09 -20.21
N THR A 14 47.23 -25.47 -19.83
CA THR A 14 48.51 -26.17 -19.66
C THR A 14 49.15 -25.94 -18.29
N LEU A 15 48.57 -25.09 -17.45
CA LEU A 15 49.15 -24.75 -16.16
C LEU A 15 48.89 -25.88 -15.13
N PRO A 16 49.93 -26.35 -14.40
CA PRO A 16 49.80 -27.36 -13.34
C PRO A 16 49.23 -26.76 -12.03
N LEU A 17 48.19 -25.93 -12.13
CA LEU A 17 47.59 -25.16 -11.03
C LEU A 17 47.31 -26.00 -9.79
N ALA A 18 46.68 -27.16 -9.94
CA ALA A 18 46.33 -28.01 -8.79
C ALA A 18 47.57 -28.56 -8.06
N LEU A 19 48.59 -28.98 -8.81
CA LEU A 19 49.84 -29.52 -8.24
C LEU A 19 50.63 -28.43 -7.53
N ASP A 20 50.75 -27.25 -8.15
CA ASP A 20 51.47 -26.12 -7.57
C ASP A 20 50.79 -25.59 -6.30
N LEU A 21 49.44 -25.53 -6.29
CA LEU A 21 48.68 -25.15 -5.10
C LEU A 21 48.86 -26.16 -3.96
N GLN A 22 48.80 -27.46 -4.26
CA GLN A 22 49.05 -28.52 -3.28
C GLN A 22 50.48 -28.46 -2.72
N ALA A 23 51.48 -28.25 -3.57
CA ALA A 23 52.88 -28.09 -3.16
C ALA A 23 53.08 -26.86 -2.24
N MET A 24 52.21 -25.87 -2.34
CA MET A 24 52.18 -24.68 -1.47
C MET A 24 51.35 -24.87 -0.19
N GLY A 25 50.75 -26.05 0.02
CA GLY A 25 49.89 -26.35 1.17
C GLY A 25 48.47 -25.78 1.06
N ILE A 26 48.00 -25.47 -0.15
CA ILE A 26 46.61 -25.06 -0.42
C ILE A 26 45.83 -26.30 -0.85
N GLU A 27 44.71 -26.54 -0.18
CA GLU A 27 43.85 -27.70 -0.45
C GLU A 27 42.95 -27.42 -1.66
N VAL A 28 43.02 -28.28 -2.68
CA VAL A 28 42.16 -28.16 -3.87
C VAL A 28 40.89 -28.99 -3.65
N LEU A 29 39.76 -28.32 -3.37
CA LEU A 29 38.49 -28.96 -3.00
C LEU A 29 37.74 -29.54 -4.20
N ALA A 30 37.85 -28.89 -5.35
CA ALA A 30 37.21 -29.30 -6.60
C ALA A 30 37.98 -28.78 -7.81
N GLN A 31 37.86 -29.50 -8.93
CA GLN A 31 38.34 -29.09 -10.24
C GLN A 31 37.18 -29.17 -11.22
N GLU A 32 36.81 -28.04 -11.82
CA GLU A 32 35.66 -27.94 -12.74
C GLU A 32 36.13 -27.64 -14.17
N ASP A 33 35.57 -28.36 -15.12
CA ASP A 33 35.76 -28.08 -16.54
C ASP A 33 34.63 -27.17 -17.05
N GLY A 34 35.01 -25.96 -17.43
CA GLY A 34 34.13 -24.91 -17.93
C GLY A 34 33.54 -24.00 -16.84
N CYS A 35 33.00 -22.87 -17.27
CA CYS A 35 32.47 -21.84 -16.37
C CYS A 35 31.02 -22.09 -15.92
N SER A 36 30.29 -23.02 -16.54
CA SER A 36 28.86 -23.25 -16.28
C SER A 36 28.56 -23.82 -14.89
N LYS A 37 29.48 -24.61 -14.33
CA LYS A 37 29.34 -25.23 -13.00
C LYS A 37 30.04 -24.45 -11.89
N LEU A 38 30.67 -23.32 -12.22
CA LEU A 38 31.52 -22.58 -11.28
C LEU A 38 30.77 -22.14 -10.02
N VAL A 39 29.60 -21.50 -10.17
CA VAL A 39 28.79 -21.03 -9.04
C VAL A 39 28.32 -22.21 -8.17
N GLN A 40 27.88 -23.30 -8.80
CA GLN A 40 27.45 -24.51 -8.08
C GLN A 40 28.60 -25.14 -7.28
N GLY A 41 29.79 -25.22 -7.88
CA GLY A 41 30.99 -25.72 -7.22
C GLY A 41 31.39 -24.89 -6.01
N VAL A 42 31.39 -23.56 -6.14
CA VAL A 42 31.71 -22.66 -5.01
C VAL A 42 30.67 -22.77 -3.89
N VAL A 43 29.38 -22.75 -4.20
CA VAL A 43 28.32 -22.89 -3.20
C VAL A 43 28.40 -24.23 -2.47
N ARG A 44 28.75 -25.32 -3.18
CA ARG A 44 28.84 -26.66 -2.60
C ARG A 44 30.06 -26.85 -1.71
N HIS A 45 31.21 -26.34 -2.12
CA HIS A 45 32.50 -26.62 -1.48
C HIS A 45 33.01 -25.49 -0.58
N ALA A 46 32.44 -24.28 -0.69
CA ALA A 46 32.82 -23.09 0.07
C ALA A 46 34.35 -22.84 0.14
N PRO A 47 35.06 -22.77 -1.00
CA PRO A 47 36.50 -22.51 -1.05
C PRO A 47 36.86 -21.09 -0.60
N ASP A 48 38.08 -20.90 -0.08
CA ASP A 48 38.61 -19.58 0.28
C ASP A 48 39.03 -18.73 -0.94
N LEU A 49 39.15 -19.35 -2.11
CA LEU A 49 39.63 -18.74 -3.35
C LEU A 49 39.22 -19.58 -4.57
N VAL A 50 38.91 -18.91 -5.66
CA VAL A 50 38.72 -19.52 -6.98
C VAL A 50 39.89 -19.15 -7.88
N ILE A 51 40.49 -20.14 -8.54
CA ILE A 51 41.56 -19.93 -9.53
C ILE A 51 41.19 -20.64 -10.81
N GLY A 52 41.36 -20.00 -11.97
CA GLY A 52 41.17 -20.70 -13.23
C GLY A 52 42.08 -20.28 -14.35
N GLU A 53 42.16 -21.14 -15.36
CA GLU A 53 42.88 -20.89 -16.61
C GLU A 53 41.88 -20.83 -17.77
N VAL A 54 41.91 -19.75 -18.56
CA VAL A 54 40.94 -19.50 -19.64
C VAL A 54 41.65 -19.06 -20.91
N SER A 55 41.39 -19.77 -22.02
CA SER A 55 42.18 -19.63 -23.26
C SER A 55 41.56 -18.73 -24.34
N ALA A 56 40.23 -18.54 -24.44
CA ALA A 56 39.66 -17.76 -25.56
C ALA A 56 38.19 -17.26 -25.46
N SER A 57 37.48 -17.37 -24.33
CA SER A 57 36.12 -16.81 -24.22
C SER A 57 35.92 -16.05 -22.91
N ALA A 58 35.99 -14.72 -23.00
CA ALA A 58 35.87 -13.83 -21.86
C ALA A 58 34.42 -13.65 -21.37
N ASP A 59 33.43 -13.69 -22.27
CA ASP A 59 32.04 -13.36 -21.93
C ASP A 59 31.37 -14.39 -21.00
N ALA A 60 31.57 -15.69 -21.25
CA ALA A 60 31.01 -16.74 -20.41
C ALA A 60 31.64 -16.73 -19.01
N LEU A 61 32.94 -16.44 -18.93
CA LEU A 61 33.66 -16.24 -17.67
C LEU A 61 33.11 -15.04 -16.90
N PHE A 62 33.01 -13.87 -17.54
CA PHE A 62 32.55 -12.65 -16.86
C PHE A 62 31.13 -12.79 -16.33
N LYS A 63 30.22 -13.42 -17.09
CA LYS A 63 28.87 -13.73 -16.61
C LYS A 63 28.90 -14.67 -15.40
N ALA A 64 29.75 -15.70 -15.43
CA ALA A 64 29.85 -16.66 -14.34
C ALA A 64 30.46 -16.03 -13.07
N THR A 65 31.49 -15.20 -13.19
CA THR A 65 32.12 -14.52 -12.04
C THR A 65 31.25 -13.40 -11.48
N GLN A 66 30.47 -12.71 -12.31
CA GLN A 66 29.47 -11.75 -11.85
C GLN A 66 28.36 -12.45 -11.04
N ALA A 67 27.80 -13.55 -11.57
CA ALA A 67 26.82 -14.35 -10.83
C ALA A 67 27.40 -14.93 -9.52
N LEU A 68 28.69 -15.28 -9.53
CA LEU A 68 29.41 -15.72 -8.33
C LEU A 68 29.51 -14.59 -7.29
N ALA A 69 29.89 -13.38 -7.70
CA ALA A 69 30.00 -12.22 -6.82
C ALA A 69 28.65 -11.88 -6.15
N ASP A 70 27.53 -12.08 -6.85
CA ASP A 70 26.19 -11.85 -6.31
C ASP A 70 25.71 -12.97 -5.35
N THR A 71 26.16 -14.22 -5.57
CA THR A 71 25.64 -15.40 -4.85
C THR A 71 26.53 -15.85 -3.69
N ALA A 72 27.83 -15.99 -3.94
CA ALA A 72 28.83 -16.49 -3.00
C ALA A 72 30.18 -15.77 -3.22
N PRO A 73 30.33 -14.54 -2.69
CA PRO A 73 31.51 -13.72 -2.94
C PRO A 73 32.78 -14.37 -2.39
N CYS A 74 33.79 -14.56 -3.24
CA CYS A 74 35.12 -15.03 -2.86
C CYS A 74 36.19 -14.41 -3.77
N PRO A 75 37.47 -14.44 -3.37
CA PRO A 75 38.58 -14.04 -4.23
C PRO A 75 38.61 -14.88 -5.51
N VAL A 76 38.87 -14.25 -6.66
CA VAL A 76 38.92 -14.90 -7.98
C VAL A 76 40.19 -14.47 -8.71
N ILE A 77 40.96 -15.46 -9.18
CA ILE A 77 42.17 -15.28 -9.98
C ILE A 77 41.97 -15.99 -11.32
N VAL A 78 42.26 -15.30 -12.41
CA VAL A 78 42.17 -15.85 -13.76
C VAL A 78 43.52 -15.71 -14.46
N PHE A 79 44.04 -16.83 -14.94
CA PHE A 79 45.17 -16.90 -15.84
C PHE A 79 44.67 -17.01 -17.27
N THR A 80 45.23 -16.19 -18.16
CA THR A 80 44.82 -16.17 -19.57
C THR A 80 45.99 -15.79 -20.47
N THR A 81 45.84 -16.02 -21.77
CA THR A 81 46.72 -15.50 -22.82
C THR A 81 46.20 -14.21 -23.45
N ASP A 82 44.98 -13.81 -23.09
CA ASP A 82 44.35 -12.60 -23.59
C ASP A 82 44.96 -11.35 -22.92
N SER A 83 45.42 -10.42 -23.75
CA SER A 83 46.11 -9.19 -23.33
C SER A 83 45.32 -7.92 -23.67
N ASP A 84 44.08 -8.07 -24.13
CA ASP A 84 43.21 -6.94 -24.48
C ASP A 84 42.88 -6.09 -23.23
N ALA A 85 43.20 -4.80 -23.30
CA ALA A 85 42.98 -3.86 -22.20
C ALA A 85 41.49 -3.69 -21.82
N GLY A 86 40.58 -3.75 -22.81
CA GLY A 86 39.14 -3.71 -22.56
C GLY A 86 38.64 -4.96 -21.84
N HIS A 87 39.25 -6.12 -22.08
CA HIS A 87 38.94 -7.33 -21.32
C HIS A 87 39.46 -7.29 -19.89
N ILE A 88 40.58 -6.61 -19.62
CA ILE A 88 41.08 -6.41 -18.25
C ILE A 88 40.09 -5.57 -17.42
N GLU A 89 39.61 -4.45 -17.95
CA GLU A 89 38.62 -3.61 -17.24
C GLU A 89 37.31 -4.35 -16.99
N ARG A 90 36.81 -5.06 -18.01
CA ARG A 90 35.61 -5.90 -17.90
C ARG A 90 35.78 -7.04 -16.90
N ALA A 91 36.97 -7.65 -16.83
CA ALA A 91 37.27 -8.70 -15.86
C ALA A 91 37.18 -8.17 -14.42
N MET A 92 37.78 -7.02 -14.15
CA MET A 92 37.71 -6.37 -12.84
C MET A 92 36.26 -6.02 -12.48
N ALA A 93 35.48 -5.47 -13.42
CA ALA A 93 34.06 -5.18 -13.22
C ALA A 93 33.20 -6.43 -13.00
N ALA A 94 33.65 -7.60 -13.48
CA ALA A 94 32.97 -8.88 -13.31
C ALA A 94 33.37 -9.63 -12.01
N GLY A 95 34.09 -8.98 -11.09
CA GLY A 95 34.50 -9.59 -9.81
C GLY A 95 35.78 -10.43 -9.88
N ILE A 96 36.60 -10.27 -10.93
CA ILE A 96 37.93 -10.91 -11.01
C ILE A 96 38.95 -10.02 -10.32
N HIS A 97 39.60 -10.53 -9.29
CA HIS A 97 40.48 -9.75 -8.42
C HIS A 97 41.93 -9.72 -8.93
N ALA A 98 42.33 -10.75 -9.69
CA ALA A 98 43.57 -10.76 -10.44
C ALA A 98 43.38 -11.41 -11.81
N TYR A 99 43.60 -10.64 -12.86
CA TYR A 99 43.61 -11.09 -14.25
C TYR A 99 45.07 -11.11 -14.73
N VAL A 100 45.63 -12.30 -14.94
CA VAL A 100 47.06 -12.51 -15.14
C VAL A 100 47.31 -13.07 -16.54
N VAL A 101 48.01 -12.29 -17.36
CA VAL A 101 48.37 -12.64 -18.73
C VAL A 101 49.66 -13.46 -18.75
N ASN A 102 49.72 -14.49 -19.61
CA ASN A 102 50.88 -15.35 -19.85
C ASN A 102 51.30 -16.22 -18.65
N GLY A 103 50.34 -16.67 -17.84
CA GLY A 103 50.55 -17.64 -16.77
C GLY A 103 51.35 -17.10 -15.58
N TYR A 104 51.99 -18.00 -14.82
CA TYR A 104 52.78 -17.66 -13.62
C TYR A 104 54.01 -18.56 -13.49
N GLY A 105 55.04 -18.05 -12.80
CA GLY A 105 56.08 -18.91 -12.22
C GLY A 105 55.67 -19.31 -10.80
N ALA A 106 55.93 -20.55 -10.37
CA ALA A 106 55.46 -21.09 -9.09
C ALA A 106 55.72 -20.18 -7.87
N GLN A 107 56.87 -19.49 -7.83
CA GLN A 107 57.23 -18.55 -6.76
C GLN A 107 56.31 -17.30 -6.69
N ARG A 108 55.65 -16.93 -7.80
CA ARG A 108 54.73 -15.78 -7.89
C ARG A 108 53.29 -16.09 -7.48
N LEU A 109 52.93 -17.37 -7.35
CA LEU A 109 51.56 -17.77 -7.05
C LEU A 109 51.13 -17.29 -5.66
N ARG A 110 51.99 -17.41 -4.63
CA ARG A 110 51.64 -16.98 -3.25
C ARG A 110 51.41 -15.47 -3.14
N PRO A 111 52.31 -14.58 -3.65
CA PRO A 111 52.04 -13.16 -3.67
C PRO A 111 50.78 -12.77 -4.46
N LEU A 112 50.49 -13.45 -5.57
CA LEU A 112 49.27 -13.21 -6.36
C LEU A 112 47.99 -13.54 -5.57
N ILE A 113 48.00 -14.65 -4.84
CA ILE A 113 46.88 -15.03 -3.96
C ILE A 113 46.65 -13.97 -2.89
N HIS A 114 47.71 -13.52 -2.22
CA HIS A 114 47.59 -12.46 -1.22
C HIS A 114 47.07 -11.14 -1.82
N LEU A 115 47.50 -10.78 -3.04
CA LEU A 115 46.99 -9.60 -3.75
C LEU A 115 45.50 -9.72 -4.06
N ALA A 116 45.05 -10.87 -4.59
CA ALA A 116 43.64 -11.11 -4.89
C ALA A 116 42.78 -11.07 -3.62
N GLN A 117 43.22 -11.72 -2.54
CA GLN A 117 42.55 -11.69 -1.24
C GLN A 117 42.50 -10.28 -0.64
N ALA A 118 43.56 -9.47 -0.81
CA ALA A 118 43.57 -8.09 -0.35
C ALA A 118 42.60 -7.20 -1.16
N ARG A 119 42.54 -7.40 -2.48
CA ARG A 119 41.58 -6.70 -3.36
C ARG A 119 40.14 -7.07 -3.02
N PHE A 120 39.84 -8.36 -2.84
CA PHE A 120 38.52 -8.84 -2.41
C PHE A 120 38.11 -8.23 -1.07
N ARG A 121 38.97 -8.27 -0.05
CA ARG A 121 38.67 -7.66 1.26
C ARG A 121 38.40 -6.17 1.16
N ARG A 122 39.16 -5.44 0.33
CA ARG A 122 38.94 -4.00 0.10
C ARG A 122 37.60 -3.75 -0.60
N GLU A 123 37.27 -4.53 -1.61
CA GLU A 123 36.00 -4.43 -2.32
C GLU A 123 34.81 -4.73 -1.40
N GLN A 124 34.87 -5.81 -0.63
CA GLN A 124 33.84 -6.16 0.36
C GLN A 124 33.64 -5.05 1.40
N ALA A 125 34.73 -4.48 1.93
CA ALA A 125 34.65 -3.36 2.87
C ALA A 125 33.98 -2.12 2.25
N LEU A 126 34.27 -1.80 0.99
CA LEU A 126 33.63 -0.69 0.28
C LEU A 126 32.15 -0.97 0.02
N GLN A 127 31.78 -2.20 -0.38
CA GLN A 127 30.39 -2.60 -0.57
C GLN A 127 29.61 -2.53 0.75
N GLU A 128 30.21 -2.95 1.86
CA GLU A 128 29.60 -2.85 3.19
C GLU A 128 29.41 -1.39 3.63
N GLN A 129 30.41 -0.54 3.43
CA GLN A 129 30.29 0.91 3.69
C GLN A 129 29.17 1.55 2.86
N LEU A 130 29.07 1.21 1.57
CA LEU A 130 28.00 1.70 0.70
C LEU A 130 26.62 1.22 1.18
N ARG A 131 26.49 -0.03 1.59
CA ARG A 131 25.25 -0.58 2.18
C ARG A 131 24.86 0.14 3.46
N ASP A 132 25.80 0.35 4.38
CA ASP A 132 25.54 1.05 5.66
C ASP A 132 25.11 2.50 5.44
N VAL A 133 25.81 3.25 4.57
CA VAL A 133 25.42 4.63 4.23
C VAL A 133 24.04 4.66 3.57
N SER A 134 23.76 3.76 2.64
CA SER A 134 22.46 3.67 1.96
C SER A 134 21.34 3.35 2.95
N GLN A 135 21.56 2.42 3.88
CA GLN A 135 20.58 2.06 4.90
C GLN A 135 20.28 3.24 5.85
N ARG A 136 21.32 3.95 6.31
CA ARG A 136 21.15 5.15 7.16
C ARG A 136 20.36 6.25 6.46
N PHE A 137 20.56 6.40 5.15
CA PHE A 137 19.82 7.37 4.35
C PHE A 137 18.34 7.00 4.22
N GLU A 138 18.02 5.73 3.93
CA GLU A 138 16.64 5.25 3.87
C GLU A 138 15.94 5.29 5.24
N ASP A 139 16.65 4.95 6.31
CA ASP A 139 16.15 5.09 7.68
C ASP A 139 15.82 6.56 7.99
N ARG A 140 16.71 7.50 7.62
CA ARG A 140 16.45 8.94 7.81
C ARG A 140 15.24 9.42 7.01
N LYS A 141 15.08 8.98 5.75
CA LYS A 141 13.87 9.29 4.96
C LYS A 141 12.60 8.72 5.60
N ALA A 142 12.67 7.51 6.15
CA ALA A 142 11.53 6.91 6.84
C ALA A 142 11.17 7.73 8.08
N VAL A 143 12.16 8.14 8.89
CA VAL A 143 11.95 8.98 10.07
C VAL A 143 11.28 10.30 9.72
N GLU A 144 11.81 11.04 8.74
CA GLU A 144 11.22 12.34 8.35
C GLU A 144 9.80 12.19 7.80
N ARG A 145 9.52 11.15 7.01
CA ARG A 145 8.15 10.86 6.54
C ARG A 145 7.21 10.51 7.69
N ALA A 146 7.65 9.67 8.63
CA ALA A 146 6.84 9.30 9.78
C ALA A 146 6.57 10.50 10.69
N LYS A 147 7.56 11.39 10.90
CA LYS A 147 7.37 12.67 11.59
C LYS A 147 6.29 13.50 10.89
N GLY A 148 6.38 13.68 9.58
CA GLY A 148 5.36 14.43 8.81
C GLY A 148 3.95 13.82 8.85
N ILE A 149 3.82 12.51 9.01
CA ILE A 149 2.53 11.84 9.26
C ILE A 149 2.04 12.17 10.67
N LEU A 150 2.89 11.98 11.70
CA LEU A 150 2.55 12.25 13.09
C LEU A 150 2.20 13.73 13.33
N MET A 151 2.92 14.66 12.73
CA MET A 151 2.65 16.09 12.81
C MET A 151 1.25 16.42 12.26
N ARG A 152 0.87 15.87 11.11
CA ARG A 152 -0.46 16.11 10.52
C ARG A 152 -1.57 15.44 11.32
N ALA A 153 -1.33 14.21 11.76
CA ALA A 153 -2.32 13.41 12.45
C ALA A 153 -2.58 13.94 13.87
N ARG A 154 -1.50 14.22 14.63
CA ARG A 154 -1.57 14.66 16.03
C ARG A 154 -1.47 16.17 16.24
N GLN A 155 -1.23 16.95 15.18
CA GLN A 155 -1.01 18.41 15.25
C GLN A 155 0.12 18.81 16.21
N VAL A 156 1.18 17.99 16.25
CA VAL A 156 2.34 18.18 17.12
C VAL A 156 3.50 18.83 16.37
N SER A 157 4.43 19.42 17.13
CA SER A 157 5.67 19.95 16.56
C SER A 157 6.58 18.84 16.01
N ASP A 158 7.59 19.24 15.25
CA ASP A 158 8.60 18.32 14.73
C ASP A 158 9.37 17.60 15.86
N ASP A 159 9.71 18.34 16.92
CA ASP A 159 10.42 17.83 18.10
C ASP A 159 9.57 16.81 18.86
N ASP A 160 8.29 17.12 19.09
CA ASP A 160 7.35 16.21 19.75
C ASP A 160 7.13 14.94 18.93
N ALA A 161 7.00 15.06 17.60
CA ALA A 161 6.88 13.92 16.70
C ALA A 161 8.10 12.99 16.78
N PHE A 162 9.31 13.56 16.87
CA PHE A 162 10.53 12.78 17.06
C PHE A 162 10.57 12.07 18.42
N GLN A 163 10.15 12.74 19.51
CA GLN A 163 10.06 12.10 20.83
C GLN A 163 9.07 10.94 20.87
N ILE A 164 7.93 11.08 20.19
CA ILE A 164 6.95 9.99 20.04
C ILE A 164 7.58 8.79 19.34
N LEU A 165 8.27 9.00 18.20
CA LEU A 165 8.95 7.91 17.48
C LEU A 165 10.02 7.23 18.33
N ARG A 166 10.81 8.01 19.06
CA ARG A 166 11.86 7.51 19.95
C ARG A 166 11.28 6.66 21.08
N THR A 167 10.21 7.14 21.72
CA THR A 167 9.52 6.43 22.80
C THR A 167 8.94 5.11 22.29
N ALA A 168 8.29 5.12 21.11
CA ALA A 168 7.78 3.91 20.46
C ALA A 168 8.89 2.90 20.09
N SER A 169 10.06 3.38 19.64
CA SER A 169 11.24 2.55 19.38
C SER A 169 11.79 1.90 20.65
N MET A 170 11.80 2.62 21.77
CA MET A 170 12.21 2.07 23.07
C MET A 170 11.24 1.00 23.58
N HIS A 171 9.93 1.24 23.50
CA HIS A 171 8.93 0.26 23.95
C HIS A 171 8.87 -1.00 23.09
N SER A 172 9.11 -0.88 21.77
CA SER A 172 9.06 -2.01 20.84
C SER A 172 10.41 -2.73 20.66
N ASN A 173 11.50 -2.21 21.26
CA ASN A 173 12.87 -2.71 21.08
C ASN A 173 13.27 -2.85 19.59
N GLN A 174 12.84 -1.90 18.76
CA GLN A 174 13.09 -1.85 17.32
C GLN A 174 13.90 -0.62 16.94
N ARG A 175 14.61 -0.66 15.81
CA ARG A 175 15.33 0.52 15.30
C ARG A 175 14.35 1.62 14.91
N LEU A 176 14.75 2.88 15.08
CA LEU A 176 13.91 4.05 14.74
C LEU A 176 13.42 4.03 13.29
N GLY A 177 14.26 3.60 12.34
CA GLY A 177 13.88 3.41 10.94
C GLY A 177 12.77 2.37 10.74
N GLN A 178 12.83 1.25 11.47
CA GLN A 178 11.80 0.19 11.41
C GLN A 178 10.46 0.65 11.97
N VAL A 179 10.48 1.30 13.15
CA VAL A 179 9.26 1.88 13.74
C VAL A 179 8.63 2.92 12.81
N SER A 180 9.47 3.75 12.18
CA SER A 180 9.01 4.74 11.22
C SER A 180 8.37 4.10 9.99
N GLN A 181 8.95 3.01 9.46
CA GLN A 181 8.35 2.24 8.37
C GLN A 181 7.00 1.62 8.77
N HIS A 182 6.88 1.06 9.98
CA HIS A 182 5.62 0.53 10.48
C HIS A 182 4.54 1.63 10.57
N ILE A 183 4.88 2.80 11.10
CA ILE A 183 3.94 3.94 11.17
C ILE A 183 3.49 4.39 9.78
N ILE A 184 4.43 4.50 8.83
CA ILE A 184 4.10 4.82 7.43
C ILE A 184 3.14 3.77 6.88
N GLN A 185 3.47 2.48 7.01
CA GLN A 185 2.63 1.41 6.48
C GLN A 185 1.23 1.43 7.11
N SER A 186 1.12 1.59 8.43
CA SER A 186 -0.16 1.67 9.13
C SER A 186 -0.98 2.89 8.68
N ALA A 187 -0.35 4.04 8.46
CA ALA A 187 -1.02 5.25 7.99
C ALA A 187 -1.54 5.09 6.54
N HIS A 188 -0.72 4.54 5.64
CA HIS A 188 -1.14 4.21 4.28
C HIS A 188 -2.34 3.25 4.28
N PHE A 189 -2.31 2.28 5.19
CA PHE A 189 -3.39 1.32 5.34
C PHE A 189 -4.69 1.95 5.83
N ALA A 190 -4.62 2.75 6.88
CA ALA A 190 -5.76 3.47 7.43
C ALA A 190 -6.36 4.44 6.41
N GLU A 191 -5.53 5.13 5.63
CA GLU A 191 -6.00 5.96 4.52
C GLU A 191 -6.74 5.11 3.48
N GLY A 192 -6.17 3.96 3.07
CA GLY A 192 -6.84 3.03 2.14
C GLY A 192 -8.23 2.61 2.61
N VAL A 193 -8.36 2.21 3.88
CA VAL A 193 -9.66 1.84 4.50
C VAL A 193 -10.63 3.01 4.47
N ASN A 194 -10.19 4.22 4.82
CA ASN A 194 -11.05 5.41 4.81
C ASN A 194 -11.53 5.75 3.39
N ARG A 195 -10.63 5.73 2.38
CA ARG A 195 -11.00 6.03 0.98
C ARG A 195 -11.97 4.99 0.43
N ALA A 196 -11.71 3.70 0.65
CA ALA A 196 -12.64 2.63 0.26
C ALA A 196 -13.99 2.77 0.98
N GLY A 197 -13.97 3.10 2.27
CA GLY A 197 -15.17 3.37 3.05
C GLY A 197 -16.00 4.55 2.53
N GLN A 198 -15.35 5.63 2.08
CA GLN A 198 -16.01 6.79 1.47
C GLN A 198 -16.73 6.43 0.17
N LEU A 199 -16.22 5.50 -0.63
CA LEU A 199 -16.88 5.05 -1.86
C LEU A 199 -18.27 4.44 -1.58
N ARG A 200 -18.44 3.75 -0.44
CA ARG A 200 -19.75 3.22 -0.01
C ARG A 200 -20.75 4.33 0.27
N MET A 201 -20.32 5.41 0.94
CA MET A 201 -21.20 6.55 1.21
C MET A 201 -21.52 7.32 -0.08
N LEU A 202 -20.50 7.60 -0.89
CA LEU A 202 -20.65 8.38 -2.12
C LEU A 202 -21.59 7.67 -3.10
N SER A 203 -21.54 6.33 -3.22
CA SER A 203 -22.46 5.60 -4.09
C SER A 203 -23.93 5.82 -3.71
N GLN A 204 -24.25 5.86 -2.43
CA GLN A 204 -25.62 6.14 -1.96
C GLN A 204 -26.01 7.61 -2.15
N ARG A 205 -25.08 8.53 -1.85
CA ARG A 205 -25.29 9.97 -2.04
C ARG A 205 -25.58 10.31 -3.51
N LEU A 206 -24.91 9.67 -4.47
CA LEU A 206 -25.15 9.89 -5.90
C LEU A 206 -26.61 9.62 -6.31
N VAL A 207 -27.19 8.50 -5.86
CA VAL A 207 -28.60 8.17 -6.16
C VAL A 207 -29.54 9.15 -5.48
N LYS A 208 -29.28 9.49 -4.21
CA LYS A 208 -30.07 10.49 -3.47
C LYS A 208 -30.12 11.83 -4.22
N LEU A 209 -28.97 12.33 -4.66
CA LEU A 209 -28.86 13.59 -5.41
C LEU A 209 -29.55 13.49 -6.79
N TYR A 210 -29.46 12.33 -7.46
CA TYR A 210 -30.17 12.08 -8.70
C TYR A 210 -31.69 12.15 -8.53
N LEU A 211 -32.23 11.56 -7.46
CA LEU A 211 -33.65 11.59 -7.11
C LEU A 211 -34.13 13.00 -6.75
N LEU A 212 -33.36 13.77 -5.98
CA LEU A 212 -33.70 15.15 -5.63
C LEU A 212 -33.74 16.06 -6.87
N ARG A 213 -32.80 15.87 -7.80
CA ARG A 213 -32.81 16.58 -9.09
C ARG A 213 -34.01 16.17 -9.95
N LEU A 214 -34.42 14.90 -9.93
CA LEU A 214 -35.62 14.42 -10.63
C LEU A 214 -36.89 15.04 -10.04
N ALA A 215 -36.92 15.26 -8.73
CA ALA A 215 -38.01 15.92 -8.02
C ALA A 215 -37.97 17.46 -8.13
N GLU A 216 -37.03 18.02 -8.89
CA GLU A 216 -36.81 19.46 -9.06
C GLU A 216 -36.55 20.23 -7.74
N VAL A 217 -36.01 19.53 -6.74
CA VAL A 217 -35.64 20.09 -5.43
C VAL A 217 -34.27 20.74 -5.52
N GLN A 218 -34.20 22.07 -5.31
CA GLN A 218 -32.94 22.84 -5.22
C GLN A 218 -31.90 22.45 -6.29
N THR A 219 -32.33 22.27 -7.54
CA THR A 219 -31.57 21.53 -8.58
C THR A 219 -30.14 22.01 -8.78
N ARG A 220 -29.88 23.31 -8.63
CA ARG A 220 -28.52 23.89 -8.77
C ARG A 220 -27.58 23.46 -7.65
N GLN A 221 -28.05 23.45 -6.40
CA GLN A 221 -27.28 22.98 -5.25
C GLN A 221 -27.02 21.47 -5.36
N GLN A 222 -28.05 20.70 -5.71
CA GLN A 222 -27.93 19.25 -5.85
C GLN A 222 -27.01 18.85 -7.01
N GLN A 223 -26.97 19.63 -8.09
CA GLN A 223 -25.99 19.47 -9.17
C GLN A 223 -24.55 19.69 -8.68
N ALA A 224 -24.30 20.75 -7.90
CA ALA A 224 -22.95 21.02 -7.38
C ALA A 224 -22.47 19.91 -6.44
N LEU A 225 -23.35 19.39 -5.57
CA LEU A 225 -23.04 18.25 -4.69
C LEU A 225 -22.79 16.95 -5.48
N LEU A 226 -23.50 16.77 -6.61
CA LEU A 226 -23.31 15.62 -7.49
C LEU A 226 -21.94 15.67 -8.17
N ASP A 227 -21.58 16.84 -8.71
CA ASP A 227 -20.29 17.05 -9.37
C ASP A 227 -19.13 16.88 -8.37
N ASP A 228 -19.24 17.41 -7.15
CA ASP A 228 -18.28 17.16 -6.06
C ASP A 228 -18.15 15.66 -5.75
N SER A 229 -19.28 14.96 -5.63
CA SER A 229 -19.28 13.53 -5.31
C SER A 229 -18.62 12.69 -6.41
N ILE A 230 -18.83 13.04 -7.69
CA ILE A 230 -18.17 12.40 -8.84
C ILE A 230 -16.65 12.62 -8.77
N LEU A 231 -16.20 13.86 -8.52
CA LEU A 231 -14.78 14.19 -8.39
C LEU A 231 -14.13 13.45 -7.22
N ARG A 232 -14.80 13.35 -6.07
CA ARG A 232 -14.32 12.60 -4.90
C ARG A 232 -14.16 11.11 -5.19
N ILE A 233 -15.08 10.49 -5.94
CA ILE A 233 -14.94 9.08 -6.34
C ILE A 233 -13.73 8.89 -7.25
N ASP A 234 -13.58 9.73 -8.30
CA ASP A 234 -12.44 9.67 -9.21
C ASP A 234 -11.11 9.79 -8.43
N ALA A 235 -11.03 10.76 -7.53
CA ALA A 235 -9.84 10.98 -6.70
C ALA A 235 -9.55 9.80 -5.77
N ASN A 236 -10.58 9.23 -5.14
CA ASN A 236 -10.42 8.09 -4.24
C ASN A 236 -9.94 6.84 -4.98
N ILE A 237 -10.52 6.51 -6.15
CA ILE A 237 -10.08 5.36 -6.97
C ILE A 237 -8.63 5.56 -7.44
N ALA A 238 -8.31 6.76 -7.95
CA ALA A 238 -6.97 7.07 -8.42
C ALA A 238 -5.92 7.00 -7.30
N LEU A 239 -6.26 7.45 -6.09
CA LEU A 239 -5.37 7.36 -4.93
C LEU A 239 -5.16 5.90 -4.51
N LEU A 240 -6.26 5.14 -4.38
CA LEU A 240 -6.19 3.70 -4.04
C LEU A 240 -5.35 2.91 -5.04
N GLY A 241 -5.44 3.22 -6.33
CA GLY A 241 -4.62 2.58 -7.37
C GLY A 241 -3.13 2.90 -7.27
N LYS A 242 -2.75 4.04 -6.66
CA LYS A 242 -1.35 4.42 -6.43
C LYS A 242 -0.80 3.84 -5.14
N THR A 243 -1.63 3.66 -4.12
CA THR A 243 -1.19 3.33 -2.76
C THR A 243 -1.32 1.84 -2.42
N LEU A 244 -2.29 1.14 -3.00
CA LEU A 244 -2.51 -0.27 -2.71
C LEU A 244 -1.60 -1.18 -3.53
N SER A 245 -1.21 -2.31 -2.93
CA SER A 245 -0.46 -3.38 -3.59
C SER A 245 -1.32 -4.03 -4.67
N ALA A 246 -0.92 -3.91 -5.95
CA ALA A 246 -1.62 -4.53 -7.07
C ALA A 246 -1.74 -6.06 -6.94
N PRO A 247 -0.70 -6.83 -6.53
CA PRO A 247 -0.84 -8.27 -6.30
C PRO A 247 -1.86 -8.66 -5.23
N THR A 248 -2.17 -7.77 -4.29
CA THR A 248 -3.05 -8.07 -3.15
C THR A 248 -4.47 -7.58 -3.35
N PHE A 249 -4.63 -6.36 -3.89
CA PHE A 249 -5.92 -5.67 -3.97
C PHE A 249 -6.34 -5.30 -5.40
N GLY A 250 -5.52 -5.61 -6.41
CA GLY A 250 -5.72 -5.19 -7.79
C GLY A 250 -7.07 -5.62 -8.36
N ASP A 251 -7.47 -6.88 -8.15
CA ASP A 251 -8.75 -7.40 -8.67
C ASP A 251 -9.96 -6.71 -8.03
N LEU A 252 -9.90 -6.44 -6.71
CA LEU A 252 -10.98 -5.75 -5.98
C LEU A 252 -11.09 -4.30 -6.44
N LEU A 253 -9.96 -3.62 -6.63
CA LEU A 253 -9.95 -2.25 -7.13
C LEU A 253 -10.43 -2.16 -8.58
N ALA A 254 -10.04 -3.10 -9.44
CA ALA A 254 -10.49 -3.17 -10.83
C ALA A 254 -12.02 -3.39 -10.92
N GLN A 255 -12.61 -4.15 -9.98
CA GLN A 255 -14.07 -4.30 -9.89
C GLN A 255 -14.75 -2.96 -9.54
N VAL A 256 -14.25 -2.26 -8.53
CA VAL A 256 -14.72 -0.92 -8.15
C VAL A 256 -14.64 0.04 -9.34
N GLU A 257 -13.50 0.09 -10.02
CA GLU A 257 -13.27 0.95 -11.18
C GLU A 257 -14.20 0.60 -12.34
N GLY A 258 -14.34 -0.69 -12.68
CA GLY A 258 -15.22 -1.15 -13.75
C GLY A 258 -16.70 -0.88 -13.48
N THR A 259 -17.15 -0.94 -12.23
CA THR A 259 -18.50 -0.52 -11.84
C THR A 259 -18.66 0.99 -11.92
N TRP A 260 -17.67 1.76 -11.47
CA TRP A 260 -17.70 3.22 -11.56
C TRP A 260 -17.76 3.74 -13.00
N GLN A 261 -16.96 3.17 -13.91
CA GLN A 261 -16.95 3.55 -15.33
C GLN A 261 -18.30 3.34 -16.02
N ARG A 262 -19.12 2.38 -15.53
CA ARG A 262 -20.49 2.15 -16.02
C ARG A 262 -21.52 3.09 -15.39
N LEU A 263 -21.34 3.45 -14.12
CA LEU A 263 -22.25 4.34 -13.40
C LEU A 263 -22.10 5.81 -13.80
N LYS A 264 -20.86 6.29 -13.93
CA LYS A 264 -20.54 7.70 -14.14
C LYS A 264 -21.25 8.35 -15.34
N PRO A 265 -21.37 7.70 -16.53
CA PRO A 265 -22.08 8.28 -17.66
C PRO A 265 -23.58 8.50 -17.39
N SER A 266 -24.22 7.61 -16.63
CA SER A 266 -25.66 7.64 -16.32
C SER A 266 -26.07 8.80 -15.41
N LEU A 267 -25.11 9.44 -14.75
CA LEU A 267 -25.33 10.58 -13.85
C LEU A 267 -25.29 11.93 -14.59
N LYS A 268 -24.85 11.94 -15.86
CA LYS A 268 -24.72 13.18 -16.65
C LYS A 268 -26.06 13.62 -17.23
N GLY A 269 -26.26 14.92 -17.32
CA GLY A 269 -27.45 15.51 -17.94
C GLY A 269 -28.66 15.58 -17.01
N LYS A 270 -29.85 15.80 -17.60
CA LYS A 270 -31.11 15.91 -16.86
C LYS A 270 -31.57 14.51 -16.39
N PRO A 271 -31.91 14.32 -15.11
CA PRO A 271 -32.36 13.03 -14.62
C PRO A 271 -33.69 12.63 -15.25
N ALA A 272 -33.83 11.34 -15.57
CA ALA A 272 -35.04 10.73 -16.08
C ALA A 272 -35.52 9.62 -15.14
N ALA A 273 -36.85 9.55 -14.93
CA ALA A 273 -37.47 8.55 -14.05
C ALA A 273 -37.17 7.11 -14.49
N ALA A 274 -37.10 6.84 -15.80
CA ALA A 274 -36.76 5.53 -16.35
C ALA A 274 -35.33 5.05 -16.01
N GLN A 275 -34.42 5.98 -15.69
CA GLN A 275 -33.02 5.70 -15.39
C GLN A 275 -32.76 5.53 -13.89
N VAL A 276 -33.75 5.77 -13.02
CA VAL A 276 -33.58 5.66 -11.56
C VAL A 276 -33.12 4.25 -11.15
N LEU A 277 -33.82 3.20 -11.61
CA LEU A 277 -33.48 1.83 -11.25
C LEU A 277 -32.11 1.39 -11.78
N PRO A 278 -31.76 1.58 -13.07
CA PRO A 278 -30.41 1.27 -13.55
C PRO A 278 -29.29 2.01 -12.79
N VAL A 279 -29.51 3.28 -12.43
CA VAL A 279 -28.55 4.07 -11.65
C VAL A 279 -28.41 3.51 -10.24
N ASP A 280 -29.51 3.17 -9.58
CA ASP A 280 -29.50 2.58 -8.23
C ASP A 280 -28.84 1.20 -8.21
N GLU A 281 -29.13 0.33 -9.18
CA GLU A 281 -28.51 -0.99 -9.29
C GLU A 281 -26.97 -0.91 -9.44
N LEU A 282 -26.48 0.01 -10.27
CA LEU A 282 -25.04 0.25 -10.42
C LEU A 282 -24.41 0.87 -9.16
N ALA A 283 -25.13 1.73 -8.46
CA ALA A 283 -24.67 2.33 -7.20
C ALA A 283 -24.63 1.32 -6.05
N GLU A 284 -25.62 0.42 -5.94
CA GLU A 284 -25.62 -0.70 -4.99
C GLU A 284 -24.49 -1.68 -5.31
N ARG A 285 -24.20 -1.92 -6.59
CA ARG A 285 -23.02 -2.71 -6.98
C ARG A 285 -21.72 -2.03 -6.57
N LEU A 286 -21.60 -0.71 -6.77
CA LEU A 286 -20.42 0.04 -6.34
C LEU A 286 -20.25 0.01 -4.82
N LEU A 287 -21.36 0.08 -4.06
CA LEU A 287 -21.35 -0.11 -2.61
C LEU A 287 -20.81 -1.49 -2.24
N HIS A 288 -21.30 -2.55 -2.88
CA HIS A 288 -20.88 -3.92 -2.60
C HIS A 288 -19.39 -4.14 -2.93
N ASP A 289 -18.93 -3.66 -4.09
CA ASP A 289 -17.53 -3.76 -4.50
C ASP A 289 -16.61 -2.99 -3.53
N ALA A 290 -17.03 -1.78 -3.12
CA ALA A 290 -16.30 -0.97 -2.13
C ALA A 290 -16.32 -1.60 -0.73
N ASP A 291 -17.40 -2.27 -0.32
CA ASP A 291 -17.48 -2.97 0.96
C ASP A 291 -16.56 -4.18 1.01
N ARG A 292 -16.48 -4.97 -0.08
CA ARG A 292 -15.52 -6.06 -0.21
C ARG A 292 -14.08 -5.57 -0.16
N LEU A 293 -13.76 -4.48 -0.86
CA LEU A 293 -12.43 -3.86 -0.79
C LEU A 293 -12.12 -3.38 0.63
N THR A 294 -13.06 -2.71 1.28
CA THR A 294 -12.91 -2.21 2.65
C THR A 294 -12.68 -3.37 3.63
N ALA A 295 -13.46 -4.46 3.53
CA ALA A 295 -13.31 -5.63 4.38
C ALA A 295 -11.97 -6.36 4.16
N SER A 296 -11.52 -6.46 2.91
CA SER A 296 -10.20 -7.03 2.59
C SER A 296 -9.06 -6.18 3.10
N LEU A 297 -9.23 -4.86 3.14
CA LEU A 297 -8.27 -3.98 3.80
C LEU A 297 -8.36 -4.24 5.33
N GLU A 298 -9.53 -4.12 5.95
CA GLU A 298 -9.65 -4.36 7.41
C GLU A 298 -9.06 -5.69 7.89
N SER A 299 -9.13 -6.76 7.10
CA SER A 299 -8.50 -8.05 7.44
C SER A 299 -6.97 -8.06 7.31
N ALA A 300 -6.41 -7.32 6.35
CA ALA A 300 -4.96 -7.22 6.15
C ALA A 300 -4.29 -6.23 7.12
N GLY A 301 -5.04 -5.29 7.70
CA GLY A 301 -4.54 -4.33 8.68
C GLY A 301 -4.99 -4.64 10.11
N SER A 302 -4.09 -5.19 10.93
CA SER A 302 -4.37 -5.39 12.36
C SER A 302 -4.10 -4.12 13.16
N ALA A 303 -5.06 -3.18 13.19
CA ALA A 303 -5.00 -2.03 14.11
C ALA A 303 -6.34 -1.85 14.88
N PRO A 304 -6.36 -1.97 16.22
CA PRO A 304 -7.54 -1.75 17.07
C PRO A 304 -8.31 -0.42 16.86
N PRO A 305 -7.66 0.72 16.54
CA PRO A 305 -8.35 2.00 16.27
C PRO A 305 -9.32 1.98 15.08
N LEU A 306 -9.20 0.99 14.18
CA LEU A 306 -10.00 0.95 12.95
C LEU A 306 -11.48 0.63 13.21
N LYS A 307 -11.82 -0.07 14.30
CA LYS A 307 -13.21 -0.49 14.57
C LYS A 307 -14.14 0.68 14.88
N LEU A 308 -13.68 1.68 15.64
CA LEU A 308 -14.48 2.86 15.98
C LEU A 308 -14.70 3.77 14.77
N LEU A 309 -13.62 4.03 14.02
CA LEU A 309 -13.69 4.78 12.78
C LEU A 309 -14.59 4.09 11.75
N ASN A 310 -14.64 2.75 11.75
CA ASN A 310 -15.55 1.98 10.90
C ASN A 310 -17.02 2.16 11.31
N ILE A 311 -17.35 2.20 12.60
CA ILE A 311 -18.74 2.44 13.04
C ILE A 311 -19.20 3.82 12.54
N ALA A 312 -18.45 4.89 12.82
CA ALA A 312 -18.77 6.24 12.32
C ALA A 312 -18.80 6.29 10.78
N GLY A 313 -17.88 5.58 10.10
CA GLY A 313 -17.87 5.39 8.66
C GLY A 313 -19.13 4.72 8.11
N ARG A 314 -19.63 3.67 8.77
CA ARG A 314 -20.87 2.98 8.41
C ARG A 314 -22.09 3.87 8.62
N GLN A 315 -22.13 4.69 9.68
CA GLN A 315 -23.24 5.63 9.91
C GLN A 315 -23.40 6.64 8.75
N ARG A 316 -22.28 7.10 8.16
CA ARG A 316 -22.31 7.94 6.94
C ARG A 316 -23.02 7.22 5.78
N MET A 317 -22.69 5.96 5.53
CA MET A 317 -23.33 5.20 4.46
C MET A 317 -24.82 4.93 4.76
N LEU A 318 -25.13 4.48 5.98
CA LEU A 318 -26.50 4.12 6.38
C LEU A 318 -27.46 5.31 6.34
N SER A 319 -27.02 6.50 6.78
CA SER A 319 -27.82 7.73 6.69
C SER A 319 -28.17 8.09 5.24
N GLN A 320 -27.18 8.02 4.33
CA GLN A 320 -27.42 8.28 2.91
C GLN A 320 -28.31 7.21 2.27
N ARG A 321 -28.12 5.94 2.64
CA ARG A 321 -28.93 4.82 2.15
C ARG A 321 -30.38 4.93 2.61
N PHE A 322 -30.62 5.28 3.88
CA PHE A 322 -31.96 5.53 4.41
C PHE A 322 -32.65 6.69 3.65
N ALA A 323 -31.97 7.83 3.51
CA ALA A 323 -32.51 8.98 2.79
C ALA A 323 -32.81 8.64 1.32
N LYS A 324 -31.94 7.87 0.65
CA LYS A 324 -32.18 7.36 -0.71
C LYS A 324 -33.46 6.52 -0.78
N CYS A 325 -33.61 5.53 0.09
CA CYS A 325 -34.80 4.66 0.11
C CYS A 325 -36.08 5.45 0.40
N ALA A 326 -36.04 6.39 1.34
CA ALA A 326 -37.17 7.27 1.66
C ALA A 326 -37.54 8.15 0.46
N LEU A 327 -36.58 8.70 -0.28
CA LEU A 327 -36.84 9.48 -1.49
C LEU A 327 -37.43 8.62 -2.62
N MET A 328 -36.93 7.40 -2.81
CA MET A 328 -37.52 6.48 -3.79
C MET A 328 -38.99 6.23 -3.49
N GLU A 329 -39.31 5.96 -2.23
CA GLU A 329 -40.69 5.72 -1.81
C GLU A 329 -41.58 6.97 -1.94
N LEU A 330 -41.07 8.14 -1.59
CA LEU A 330 -41.76 9.41 -1.76
C LEU A 330 -42.00 9.78 -3.23
N LEU A 331 -41.18 9.27 -4.17
CA LEU A 331 -41.26 9.56 -5.60
C LEU A 331 -42.06 8.53 -6.40
N GLU A 332 -42.16 7.28 -5.93
CA GLU A 332 -42.91 6.22 -6.60
C GLU A 332 -44.42 6.24 -6.33
N SER A 333 -45.21 5.91 -7.36
CA SER A 333 -46.66 5.69 -7.26
C SER A 333 -47.01 4.21 -7.46
N GLY A 334 -47.28 3.48 -6.38
CA GLY A 334 -47.84 2.11 -6.43
C GLY A 334 -46.86 0.98 -6.03
N ALA A 335 -47.24 -0.28 -6.33
CA ALA A 335 -46.78 -1.56 -5.76
C ALA A 335 -45.25 -1.86 -5.67
N ARG A 336 -44.40 -0.95 -6.15
CA ARG A 336 -42.92 -1.00 -6.12
C ARG A 336 -42.31 -0.56 -4.77
N ALA A 337 -43.07 0.11 -3.90
CA ALA A 337 -42.64 0.53 -2.56
C ALA A 337 -42.20 -0.62 -1.62
N ARG A 338 -42.77 -1.84 -1.79
CA ARG A 338 -42.59 -2.95 -0.83
C ARG A 338 -41.17 -3.52 -0.72
N GLY A 339 -40.33 -3.36 -1.75
CA GLY A 339 -38.92 -3.80 -1.72
C GLY A 339 -37.99 -2.80 -1.05
N SER A 340 -38.26 -1.51 -1.21
CA SER A 340 -37.51 -0.40 -0.59
C SER A 340 -37.73 -0.37 0.93
N ASP A 341 -38.94 -0.70 1.39
CA ASP A 341 -39.32 -0.74 2.81
C ASP A 341 -38.39 -1.60 3.67
N ALA A 342 -38.11 -2.83 3.25
CA ALA A 342 -37.28 -3.75 4.04
C ALA A 342 -35.82 -3.24 4.15
N VAL A 343 -35.29 -2.67 3.06
CA VAL A 343 -33.94 -2.09 3.02
C VAL A 343 -33.87 -0.84 3.89
N MET A 344 -34.89 0.02 3.83
CA MET A 344 -34.99 1.23 4.63
C MET A 344 -35.07 0.91 6.13
N VAL A 345 -35.95 -0.02 6.53
CA VAL A 345 -36.10 -0.47 7.92
C VAL A 345 -34.81 -1.13 8.43
N GLY A 346 -34.14 -1.92 7.59
CA GLY A 346 -32.82 -2.48 7.91
C GLY A 346 -31.78 -1.38 8.17
N ALA A 347 -31.66 -0.42 7.26
CA ALA A 347 -30.73 0.70 7.38
C ALA A 347 -31.01 1.55 8.63
N GLN A 348 -32.28 1.81 8.95
CA GLN A 348 -32.69 2.51 10.17
C GLN A 348 -32.23 1.77 11.43
N ARG A 349 -32.54 0.48 11.55
CA ARG A 349 -32.17 -0.32 12.74
C ARG A 349 -30.66 -0.40 12.93
N GLU A 350 -29.91 -0.61 11.85
CA GLU A 350 -28.45 -0.65 11.89
C GLU A 350 -27.85 0.71 12.28
N PHE A 351 -28.44 1.80 11.78
CA PHE A 351 -28.03 3.16 12.12
C PHE A 351 -28.28 3.45 13.61
N GLU A 352 -29.50 3.23 14.09
CA GLU A 352 -29.89 3.49 15.48
C GLU A 352 -29.05 2.65 16.47
N SER A 353 -28.81 1.38 16.14
CA SER A 353 -27.92 0.51 16.92
C SER A 353 -26.48 1.04 16.97
N GLY A 354 -25.94 1.50 15.84
CA GLY A 354 -24.60 2.08 15.76
C GLY A 354 -24.48 3.41 16.51
N LEU A 355 -25.49 4.28 16.41
CA LEU A 355 -25.54 5.54 17.15
C LEU A 355 -25.66 5.30 18.66
N ALA A 356 -26.46 4.33 19.10
CA ALA A 356 -26.56 3.94 20.51
C ALA A 356 -25.22 3.40 21.03
N LEU A 357 -24.54 2.56 20.25
CA LEU A 357 -23.22 2.06 20.58
C LEU A 357 -22.23 3.22 20.75
N LEU A 358 -22.15 4.14 19.78
CA LEU A 358 -21.26 5.31 19.85
C LEU A 358 -21.51 6.16 21.10
N ASN A 359 -22.78 6.38 21.47
CA ASN A 359 -23.17 7.11 22.68
C ASN A 359 -22.78 6.40 23.99
N SER A 360 -22.72 5.05 23.98
CA SER A 360 -22.34 4.26 25.15
C SER A 360 -20.83 4.16 25.39
N LEU A 361 -20.00 4.63 24.44
CA LEU A 361 -18.56 4.49 24.56
C LEU A 361 -17.97 5.40 25.65
N PRO A 362 -17.09 4.88 26.52
CA PRO A 362 -16.48 5.65 27.61
C PRO A 362 -15.50 6.72 27.12
N LEU A 363 -15.02 6.63 25.87
CA LEU A 363 -14.01 7.50 25.26
C LEU A 363 -14.64 8.69 24.51
N SER A 364 -15.47 9.47 25.22
CA SER A 364 -16.17 10.62 24.63
C SER A 364 -15.63 11.93 25.20
N THR A 365 -14.95 12.73 24.37
CA THR A 365 -14.62 14.12 24.72
C THR A 365 -15.89 14.99 24.66
N PRO A 366 -15.92 16.18 25.28
CA PRO A 366 -17.05 17.11 25.16
C PRO A 366 -17.40 17.43 23.70
N GLU A 367 -16.40 17.52 22.82
CA GLU A 367 -16.59 17.76 21.39
C GLU A 367 -17.30 16.60 20.71
N ILE A 368 -16.82 15.36 20.92
CA ILE A 368 -17.44 14.13 20.39
C ILE A 368 -18.90 14.05 20.84
N ARG A 369 -19.18 14.37 22.10
CA ARG A 369 -20.52 14.31 22.69
C ARG A 369 -21.46 15.31 22.02
N ARG A 370 -21.01 16.55 21.83
CA ARG A 370 -21.77 17.59 21.12
C ARG A 370 -22.05 17.21 19.65
N THR A 371 -21.08 16.59 18.99
CA THR A 371 -21.24 16.11 17.60
C THR A 371 -22.26 14.97 17.53
N LEU A 372 -22.25 14.03 18.49
CA LEU A 372 -23.25 12.96 18.61
C LEU A 372 -24.65 13.50 18.90
N ASP A 373 -24.80 14.48 19.80
CA ASP A 373 -26.08 15.13 20.09
C ASP A 373 -26.65 15.81 18.83
N THR A 374 -25.78 16.49 18.06
CA THR A 374 -26.15 17.09 16.77
C THR A 374 -26.59 16.02 15.77
N ALA A 375 -25.84 14.91 15.67
CA ALA A 375 -26.20 13.80 14.78
C ALA A 375 -27.55 13.17 15.16
N ALA A 376 -27.86 13.03 16.45
CA ALA A 376 -29.16 12.54 16.90
C ALA A 376 -30.31 13.46 16.48
N LEU A 377 -30.15 14.78 16.67
CA LEU A 377 -31.13 15.78 16.24
C LEU A 377 -31.36 15.79 14.72
N GLU A 378 -30.28 15.68 13.93
CA GLU A 378 -30.40 15.61 12.47
C GLU A 378 -31.01 14.27 12.02
N TRP A 379 -30.75 13.17 12.73
CA TRP A 379 -31.40 11.88 12.48
C TRP A 379 -32.91 11.93 12.71
N ASP A 380 -33.36 12.58 13.80
CA ASP A 380 -34.80 12.76 14.06
C ASP A 380 -35.48 13.56 12.94
N LYS A 381 -34.80 14.58 12.39
CA LYS A 381 -35.30 15.34 11.23
C LYS A 381 -35.36 14.48 9.96
N VAL A 382 -34.38 13.60 9.75
CA VAL A 382 -34.40 12.63 8.64
C VAL A 382 -35.59 11.68 8.76
N LEU A 383 -35.84 11.13 9.96
CA LEU A 383 -37.00 10.25 10.22
C LEU A 383 -38.33 10.99 10.02
N ALA A 384 -38.44 12.22 10.53
CA ALA A 384 -39.63 13.06 10.35
C ALA A 384 -39.89 13.38 8.86
N GLY A 385 -38.83 13.64 8.08
CA GLY A 385 -38.92 13.87 6.63
C GLY A 385 -39.35 12.63 5.85
N ALA A 386 -39.01 11.44 6.34
CA ALA A 386 -39.39 10.15 5.74
C ALA A 386 -40.77 9.63 6.19
N ALA A 387 -41.39 10.21 7.23
CA ALA A 387 -42.62 9.69 7.83
C ALA A 387 -43.81 9.66 6.85
N HIS A 388 -44.50 8.52 6.86
CA HIS A 388 -45.73 8.27 6.10
C HIS A 388 -46.97 8.78 6.82
N ILE A 389 -47.29 10.06 6.61
CA ILE A 389 -48.66 10.57 6.82
C ILE A 389 -49.28 10.64 5.44
N GLN A 390 -50.48 10.10 5.26
CA GLN A 390 -51.20 9.95 3.98
C GLN A 390 -50.90 11.08 2.96
N ARG A 391 -50.29 10.70 1.82
CA ARG A 391 -49.91 11.54 0.65
C ARG A 391 -50.26 13.05 0.77
N PRO A 392 -49.39 13.87 1.36
CA PRO A 392 -49.50 15.32 1.31
C PRO A 392 -49.41 15.79 -0.15
N ALA A 393 -50.42 16.54 -0.60
CA ALA A 393 -50.47 17.06 -1.96
C ALA A 393 -49.64 18.35 -2.08
N GLY A 394 -48.94 18.51 -3.21
CA GLY A 394 -48.31 19.78 -3.59
C GLY A 394 -47.18 20.24 -2.65
N ARG A 395 -47.35 21.42 -2.05
CA ARG A 395 -46.31 22.18 -1.31
C ARG A 395 -45.73 21.41 -0.12
N ASP A 396 -46.54 20.61 0.56
CA ASP A 396 -46.12 19.80 1.72
C ASP A 396 -45.21 18.63 1.33
N ARG A 397 -45.27 18.18 0.08
CA ARG A 397 -44.33 17.19 -0.46
C ARG A 397 -42.97 17.83 -0.74
N LEU A 398 -42.95 19.00 -1.38
CA LEU A 398 -41.71 19.71 -1.70
C LEU A 398 -40.93 20.09 -0.42
N LEU A 399 -41.63 20.66 0.57
CA LEU A 399 -41.03 21.02 1.87
C LEU A 399 -40.42 19.80 2.59
N ARG A 400 -41.06 18.63 2.51
CA ARG A 400 -40.51 17.39 3.10
C ARG A 400 -39.27 16.90 2.35
N LEU A 401 -39.28 16.95 1.02
CA LEU A 401 -38.10 16.59 0.22
C LEU A 401 -36.92 17.52 0.51
N GLU A 402 -37.16 18.83 0.64
CA GLU A 402 -36.15 19.82 1.04
C GLU A 402 -35.63 19.56 2.45
N GLY A 403 -36.53 19.29 3.41
CA GLY A 403 -36.16 18.97 4.79
C GLY A 403 -35.31 17.69 4.89
N LEU A 404 -35.72 16.63 4.20
CA LEU A 404 -34.97 15.36 4.15
C LEU A 404 -33.60 15.55 3.47
N ALA A 405 -33.53 16.32 2.39
CA ALA A 405 -32.27 16.64 1.72
C ALA A 405 -31.31 17.38 2.66
N ALA A 406 -31.77 18.45 3.31
CA ALA A 406 -30.96 19.26 4.22
C ALA A 406 -30.49 18.48 5.46
N ALA A 407 -31.41 17.75 6.11
CA ALA A 407 -31.09 16.98 7.32
C ALA A 407 -30.12 15.82 7.01
N SER A 408 -30.29 15.14 5.87
CA SER A 408 -29.39 14.03 5.49
C SER A 408 -27.98 14.50 5.11
N GLU A 409 -27.80 15.72 4.58
CA GLU A 409 -26.48 16.30 4.34
C GLU A 409 -25.86 16.81 5.66
N SER A 410 -26.63 17.46 6.52
CA SER A 410 -26.16 17.91 7.84
C SER A 410 -25.70 16.74 8.72
N LEU A 411 -26.44 15.62 8.66
CA LEU A 411 -26.07 14.39 9.34
C LEU A 411 -24.79 13.77 8.77
N LEU A 412 -24.59 13.81 7.45
CA LEU A 412 -23.36 13.35 6.81
C LEU A 412 -22.15 14.16 7.30
N GLU A 413 -22.28 15.49 7.32
CA GLU A 413 -21.26 16.40 7.82
C GLU A 413 -20.92 16.12 9.29
N ALA A 414 -21.93 15.91 10.14
CA ALA A 414 -21.73 15.55 11.54
C ALA A 414 -20.90 14.27 11.71
N PHE A 415 -21.15 13.22 10.92
CA PHE A 415 -20.35 11.99 10.99
C PHE A 415 -18.98 12.08 10.31
N GLU A 416 -18.80 12.93 9.30
CA GLU A 416 -17.46 13.25 8.78
C GLU A 416 -16.63 13.97 9.85
N GLN A 417 -17.22 14.93 10.56
CA GLN A 417 -16.58 15.59 11.70
C GLN A 417 -16.29 14.62 12.84
N LEU A 418 -17.25 13.76 13.19
CA LEU A 418 -17.10 12.76 14.25
C LEU A 418 -15.96 11.78 13.95
N SER A 419 -15.81 11.37 12.69
CA SER A 419 -14.71 10.50 12.25
C SER A 419 -13.35 11.17 12.50
N ALA A 420 -13.22 12.47 12.20
CA ALA A 420 -12.00 13.24 12.45
C ALA A 420 -11.74 13.49 13.96
N GLU A 421 -12.80 13.64 14.77
CA GLU A 421 -12.69 13.76 16.22
C GLU A 421 -12.22 12.45 16.88
N TYR A 422 -12.78 11.30 16.48
CA TYR A 422 -12.31 10.00 16.95
C TYR A 422 -10.89 9.70 16.51
N GLU A 423 -10.53 10.03 15.27
CA GLU A 423 -9.15 9.88 14.78
C GLU A 423 -8.16 10.65 15.66
N ARG A 424 -8.48 11.89 16.04
CA ARG A 424 -7.67 12.69 16.98
C ARG A 424 -7.63 12.09 18.39
N SER A 425 -8.79 11.71 18.95
CA SER A 425 -8.90 11.18 20.31
C SER A 425 -8.15 9.86 20.50
N MET A 426 -8.26 8.93 19.54
CA MET A 426 -7.55 7.65 19.57
C MET A 426 -6.04 7.83 19.50
N GLN A 427 -5.56 8.86 18.81
CA GLN A 427 -4.14 9.17 18.74
C GLN A 427 -3.59 9.77 20.04
N MET A 428 -4.40 10.49 20.82
CA MET A 428 -3.99 11.00 22.14
C MET A 428 -3.85 9.89 23.19
N LEU A 429 -4.63 8.81 23.10
CA LEU A 429 -4.61 7.68 24.06
C LEU A 429 -3.50 6.65 23.79
N MET A 430 -2.93 6.64 22.58
CA MET A 430 -1.75 5.83 22.22
C MET A 430 -0.44 6.62 22.40
N GLY A 431 -0.46 7.69 23.20
CA GLY A 431 0.70 8.53 23.55
C GLY A 431 1.21 8.20 24.94
#